data_AF-A0A497IF45-F1
#
_entry.id   AF-A0A497IF45-F1
#
_cell.length_a   1.000
_cell.length_b   1.000
_cell.length_c   1.000
_cell.angle_alpha   90.00
_cell.angle_beta   90.00
_cell.angle_gamma   90.00
#
_symmetry.space_group_name_H-M   'P 1'
#
loop_
_entity.id
_entity.type
_entity.pdbx_description
1 polymer ?
#
loop_
_entity_poly.entity_id
_entity_poly.type
_entity_poly.pdbx_seq_one_letter_code
_entity_poly.pdbx_strand_id
1 'polypeptide(L)'
;MVDARPIKLILILFVLFSFVFMHSAFADGGIIIYDLDMFAWELQDIDQQLCEINYENGFENMLLSIDVSTLHGEKAAWIFPVPAEPSETTIDVIKGFPRFWGYDVEKQVDKKISDVFSIMRLSQIYTLPFELVASRIGTTKGDMEEGITIHEHIEKTGLTTELITAEDESAFYNYLVNKHLNLPPSLESILDEYIGQEYSFVVSWISDVEKFKQESTTIGGYGSTINTLGVFIKFPTDKIYFPLKPTSVYGNVKIPILIYVIGHVTPELYSEIQTGTQVNYFVQPYYGVPNKLSSFFNGKAGIKNLKYTKIKIDTPSKYLTKDLWIKNSPPDNIILVDFINRFVEIWGIAFFALSSCLASMFAGMVAFKGGDQPSKKKLALFGLWNFLTLIGFIIASIFFKTKRLKPKLEQELRSLGLSVWDERKILFILLFTVFFLIITFVFQVILQSIF
;
A
#
# COMPACT_ATOMS: atom_id res chain seq x y z
N MET A 1 1.99 23.87 45.85
CA MET A 1 1.00 23.74 44.75
C MET A 1 1.75 23.86 43.45
N VAL A 2 1.77 22.82 42.61
CA VAL A 2 2.37 22.90 41.27
C VAL A 2 1.39 23.66 40.37
N ASP A 3 1.88 24.68 39.68
CA ASP A 3 1.03 25.58 38.91
C ASP A 3 0.51 24.87 37.65
N ALA A 4 -0.76 24.47 37.66
CA ALA A 4 -1.38 23.64 36.62
C ALA A 4 -1.71 24.40 35.31
N ARG A 5 -1.29 25.67 35.20
CA ARG A 5 -1.52 26.53 34.03
C ARG A 5 -0.99 25.99 32.68
N PRO A 6 0.21 25.36 32.55
CA PRO A 6 0.68 24.91 31.24
C PRO A 6 -0.09 23.68 30.73
N ILE A 7 -0.53 22.79 31.61
CA ILE A 7 -1.29 21.58 31.23
C ILE A 7 -2.65 21.95 30.64
N LYS A 8 -3.35 22.94 31.22
CA LYS A 8 -4.61 23.45 30.65
C LYS A 8 -4.41 24.12 29.29
N LEU A 9 -3.31 24.87 29.10
CA LEU A 9 -3.01 25.50 27.83
C LEU A 9 -2.71 24.47 26.73
N ILE A 10 -1.95 23.42 27.04
CA ILE A 10 -1.67 22.31 26.12
C ILE A 10 -2.95 21.54 25.75
N LEU A 11 -3.83 21.25 26.71
CA LEU A 11 -5.12 20.61 26.42
C LEU A 11 -6.05 21.47 25.56
N ILE A 12 -6.08 22.78 25.78
CA ILE A 12 -6.86 23.72 24.95
C ILE A 12 -6.26 23.81 23.53
N LEU A 13 -4.93 23.84 23.39
CA LEU A 13 -4.26 23.78 22.09
C LEU A 13 -4.49 22.44 21.37
N PHE A 14 -4.48 21.32 22.09
CA PHE A 14 -4.75 19.99 21.51
C PHE A 14 -6.20 19.86 21.04
N VAL A 15 -7.16 20.41 21.79
CA VAL A 15 -8.58 20.48 21.39
C VAL A 15 -8.79 21.46 20.22
N LEU A 16 -8.13 22.62 20.20
CA LEU A 16 -8.18 23.52 19.04
C LEU A 16 -7.53 22.89 17.80
N PHE A 17 -6.43 22.14 17.95
CA PHE A 17 -5.76 21.45 16.85
C PHE A 17 -6.61 20.30 16.29
N SER A 18 -7.42 19.62 17.11
CA SER A 18 -8.37 18.61 16.62
C SER A 18 -9.61 19.17 15.92
N PHE A 19 -9.88 20.48 15.99
CA PHE A 19 -10.91 21.15 15.17
C PHE A 19 -10.37 21.73 13.84
N VAL A 20 -9.06 21.68 13.58
CA VAL A 20 -8.45 22.14 12.30
C VAL A 20 -8.44 21.02 11.24
N PHE A 21 -8.83 19.79 11.59
CA PHE A 21 -8.91 18.64 10.67
C PHE A 21 -10.34 18.31 10.19
N MET A 22 -11.17 19.34 9.94
CA MET A 22 -12.32 19.15 9.06
C MET A 22 -11.80 19.10 7.62
N HIS A 23 -11.67 17.87 7.11
CA HIS A 23 -11.29 17.61 5.73
C HIS A 23 -12.52 17.81 4.85
N SER A 24 -12.50 18.87 4.03
CA SER A 24 -13.31 18.99 2.83
C SER A 24 -12.40 18.71 1.64
N ALA A 25 -12.86 17.85 0.74
CA ALA A 25 -12.06 17.19 -0.29
C ALA A 25 -12.94 17.06 -1.53
N PHE A 26 -12.49 17.46 -2.73
CA PHE A 26 -13.41 17.51 -3.88
C PHE A 26 -12.87 17.24 -5.34
N ALA A 27 -12.53 15.98 -5.71
CA ALA A 27 -12.33 15.22 -7.03
C ALA A 27 -11.85 15.77 -8.46
N ASP A 28 -11.35 14.82 -9.30
CA ASP A 28 -10.83 14.96 -10.71
C ASP A 28 -11.87 15.06 -11.85
N GLY A 29 -11.47 15.75 -12.93
CA GLY A 29 -12.23 15.88 -14.18
C GLY A 29 -13.46 16.77 -14.04
N GLY A 30 -13.73 17.62 -15.04
CA GLY A 30 -14.88 18.53 -14.96
C GLY A 30 -16.20 17.77 -14.97
N ILE A 31 -16.87 17.67 -13.82
CA ILE A 31 -18.33 17.49 -13.82
C ILE A 31 -18.95 18.88 -13.97
N ILE A 32 -19.78 19.02 -14.99
CA ILE A 32 -20.64 20.19 -15.17
C ILE A 32 -22.08 19.80 -14.82
N ILE A 33 -22.79 20.69 -14.14
CA ILE A 33 -24.24 20.58 -13.88
C ILE A 33 -24.99 21.74 -14.52
N TYR A 34 -26.25 21.49 -14.88
CA TYR A 34 -27.14 22.54 -15.37
C TYR A 34 -27.87 23.21 -14.20
N ASP A 35 -27.63 24.50 -14.00
CA ASP A 35 -28.28 25.34 -13.00
C ASP A 35 -29.53 26.03 -13.59
N LEU A 36 -30.65 25.91 -12.89
CA LEU A 36 -31.96 26.43 -13.29
C LEU A 36 -32.14 27.93 -13.01
N ASP A 37 -31.51 28.46 -11.96
CA ASP A 37 -31.65 29.85 -11.55
C ASP A 37 -30.77 30.77 -12.44
N MET A 38 -29.64 30.24 -12.92
CA MET A 38 -28.70 30.90 -13.84
C MET A 38 -28.96 30.56 -15.32
N PHE A 39 -29.71 29.49 -15.61
CA PHE A 39 -29.90 28.90 -16.95
C PHE A 39 -28.56 28.53 -17.64
N ALA A 40 -27.56 28.13 -16.86
CA ALA A 40 -26.17 27.95 -17.29
C ALA A 40 -25.62 26.57 -16.90
N TRP A 41 -24.49 26.19 -17.50
CA TRP A 41 -23.71 25.04 -17.08
C TRP A 41 -22.54 25.51 -16.22
N GLU A 42 -22.38 24.93 -15.03
CA GLU A 42 -21.33 25.30 -14.08
C GLU A 42 -20.69 24.08 -13.41
N LEU A 43 -19.52 24.27 -12.82
CA LEU A 43 -18.71 23.19 -12.26
C LEU A 43 -19.32 22.69 -10.94
N GLN A 44 -19.51 21.39 -10.83
CA GLN A 44 -19.97 20.72 -9.62
C GLN A 44 -18.81 20.42 -8.67
N ASP A 45 -19.03 20.62 -7.37
CA ASP A 45 -18.17 20.09 -6.30
C ASP A 45 -18.31 18.55 -6.22
N ILE A 46 -17.24 17.78 -6.42
CA ILE A 46 -17.26 16.29 -6.49
C ILE A 46 -16.46 15.71 -5.33
N ASP A 47 -16.91 14.85 -4.40
CA ASP A 47 -16.12 14.60 -3.16
C ASP A 47 -14.80 13.78 -3.30
N GLN A 48 -14.78 12.70 -4.12
CA GLN A 48 -13.61 11.80 -4.21
C GLN A 48 -13.49 11.12 -5.57
N GLN A 49 -12.25 10.91 -6.03
CA GLN A 49 -11.92 10.04 -7.17
C GLN A 49 -11.56 8.64 -6.73
N LEU A 50 -11.95 7.68 -7.56
CA LEU A 50 -11.59 6.29 -7.39
C LEU A 50 -11.35 5.64 -8.76
N CYS A 51 -10.11 5.27 -9.05
CA CYS A 51 -9.72 4.64 -10.29
C CYS A 51 -9.13 3.26 -10.04
N GLU A 52 -9.48 2.32 -10.91
CA GLU A 52 -8.87 1.01 -10.96
C GLU A 52 -8.34 0.70 -12.35
N ILE A 53 -7.14 0.15 -12.43
CA ILE A 53 -6.46 -0.09 -13.71
C ILE A 53 -5.87 -1.50 -13.73
N ASN A 54 -6.27 -2.31 -14.69
CA ASN A 54 -5.65 -3.61 -14.99
C ASN A 54 -5.04 -3.60 -16.38
N TYR A 55 -3.70 -3.57 -16.45
CA TYR A 55 -2.96 -3.52 -17.70
C TYR A 55 -2.32 -4.87 -18.04
N GLU A 56 -2.69 -5.44 -19.19
CA GLU A 56 -2.26 -6.77 -19.60
C GLU A 56 -2.17 -6.86 -21.14
N ASN A 57 -1.03 -7.33 -21.66
CA ASN A 57 -0.78 -7.55 -23.09
C ASN A 57 -1.00 -6.32 -24.01
N GLY A 58 -0.62 -5.12 -23.57
CA GLY A 58 -0.76 -3.89 -24.36
C GLY A 58 -2.15 -3.25 -24.31
N PHE A 59 -3.06 -3.78 -23.49
CA PHE A 59 -4.38 -3.19 -23.24
C PHE A 59 -4.50 -2.76 -21.79
N GLU A 60 -5.06 -1.57 -21.60
CA GLU A 60 -5.51 -1.09 -20.31
C GLU A 60 -7.02 -1.29 -20.16
N ASN A 61 -7.42 -1.99 -19.10
CA ASN A 61 -8.78 -1.99 -18.60
C ASN A 61 -8.84 -0.99 -17.43
N MET A 62 -9.46 0.18 -17.64
CA MET A 62 -9.67 1.21 -16.64
C MET A 62 -11.13 1.17 -16.13
N LEU A 63 -11.32 1.33 -14.82
CA LEU A 63 -12.60 1.54 -14.18
C LEU A 63 -12.51 2.84 -13.38
N LEU A 64 -13.11 3.90 -13.90
CA LEU A 64 -13.11 5.21 -13.26
C LEU A 64 -14.45 5.43 -12.55
N SER A 65 -14.40 5.87 -11.29
CA SER A 65 -15.60 6.08 -10.47
C SER A 65 -15.49 7.30 -9.58
N ILE A 66 -16.62 7.97 -9.42
CA ILE A 66 -16.81 9.21 -8.67
C ILE A 66 -18.05 9.12 -7.80
N ASP A 67 -17.99 9.73 -6.62
CA ASP A 67 -19.17 9.92 -5.78
C ASP A 67 -20.03 11.04 -6.38
N VAL A 68 -21.32 10.76 -6.54
CA VAL A 68 -22.34 11.64 -7.13
C VAL A 68 -23.53 11.81 -6.18
N SER A 69 -23.35 11.49 -4.90
CA SER A 69 -24.35 11.69 -3.85
C SER A 69 -24.67 13.18 -3.64
N THR A 70 -23.73 14.07 -3.97
CA THR A 70 -23.77 15.54 -3.81
C THR A 70 -24.13 16.32 -5.08
N LEU A 71 -24.58 15.65 -6.16
CA LEU A 71 -25.06 16.36 -7.37
C LEU A 71 -26.30 17.23 -7.06
N HIS A 72 -26.30 18.49 -7.50
CA HIS A 72 -27.39 19.44 -7.20
C HIS A 72 -28.20 19.97 -8.41
N GLY A 73 -27.71 19.85 -9.64
CA GLY A 73 -28.45 20.27 -10.85
C GLY A 73 -29.42 19.22 -11.41
N GLU A 74 -30.24 19.59 -12.41
CA GLU A 74 -31.16 18.66 -13.08
C GLU A 74 -30.44 17.61 -13.95
N LYS A 75 -29.32 18.04 -14.55
CA LYS A 75 -28.49 17.28 -15.49
C LYS A 75 -27.03 17.42 -15.08
N ALA A 76 -26.24 16.41 -15.39
CA ALA A 76 -24.79 16.44 -15.20
C ALA A 76 -24.07 15.86 -16.42
N ALA A 77 -22.84 16.29 -16.70
CA ALA A 77 -21.96 15.65 -17.66
C ALA A 77 -20.52 15.57 -17.13
N TRP A 78 -19.83 14.48 -17.48
CA TRP A 78 -18.46 14.15 -17.09
C TRP A 78 -17.69 13.74 -18.35
N ILE A 79 -16.55 14.39 -18.56
CA ILE A 79 -15.75 14.27 -19.78
C ILE A 79 -14.29 14.04 -19.39
N PHE A 80 -13.66 13.02 -19.99
CA PHE A 80 -12.23 12.78 -19.87
C PHE A 80 -11.65 12.13 -21.15
N PRO A 81 -10.37 12.43 -21.48
CA PRO A 81 -9.69 11.88 -22.64
C PRO A 81 -9.04 10.51 -22.34
N VAL A 82 -8.88 9.68 -23.38
CA VAL A 82 -8.12 8.42 -23.36
C VAL A 82 -7.23 8.32 -24.61
N PRO A 83 -5.96 7.90 -24.49
CA PRO A 83 -4.96 7.96 -25.57
C PRO A 83 -5.09 6.76 -26.55
N ALA A 84 -6.24 6.66 -27.21
CA ALA A 84 -6.53 5.61 -28.19
C ALA A 84 -7.64 6.02 -29.16
N GLU A 85 -7.69 5.37 -30.32
CA GLU A 85 -8.78 5.50 -31.30
C GLU A 85 -10.10 4.87 -30.79
N PRO A 86 -11.29 5.38 -31.20
CA PRO A 86 -12.57 4.84 -30.73
C PRO A 86 -12.84 3.43 -31.25
N SER A 87 -12.33 3.10 -32.44
CA SER A 87 -12.48 1.78 -33.06
C SER A 87 -11.76 0.67 -32.28
N GLU A 88 -10.78 1.04 -31.44
CA GLU A 88 -10.01 0.12 -30.59
C GLU A 88 -10.37 0.26 -29.10
N THR A 89 -11.26 1.19 -28.77
CA THR A 89 -11.69 1.50 -27.41
C THR A 89 -13.11 0.96 -27.14
N THR A 90 -13.31 0.30 -26.00
CA THR A 90 -14.61 -0.22 -25.55
C THR A 90 -15.03 0.47 -24.27
N ILE A 91 -16.31 0.83 -24.15
CA ILE A 91 -16.92 1.38 -22.93
C ILE A 91 -18.03 0.45 -22.39
N ASP A 92 -18.23 0.44 -21.06
CA ASP A 92 -19.33 -0.20 -20.33
C ASP A 92 -19.62 0.62 -19.06
N VAL A 93 -20.81 0.50 -18.47
CA VAL A 93 -21.13 1.02 -17.14
C VAL A 93 -21.38 -0.15 -16.20
N ILE A 94 -20.30 -0.48 -15.48
CA ILE A 94 -20.23 -1.62 -14.58
C ILE A 94 -20.74 -1.21 -13.19
N LYS A 95 -21.74 -1.95 -12.69
CA LYS A 95 -22.22 -1.81 -11.31
C LYS A 95 -21.32 -2.58 -10.35
N GLY A 96 -20.37 -1.87 -9.77
CA GLY A 96 -19.52 -2.34 -8.68
C GLY A 96 -18.07 -1.89 -8.85
N PHE A 97 -17.38 -1.74 -7.73
CA PHE A 97 -15.96 -1.40 -7.69
C PHE A 97 -15.22 -2.52 -6.94
N PRO A 98 -14.07 -3.01 -7.42
CA PRO A 98 -13.32 -4.04 -6.73
C PRO A 98 -12.90 -3.60 -5.31
N ARG A 99 -12.66 -4.59 -4.44
CA ARG A 99 -12.35 -4.35 -3.02
C ARG A 99 -11.15 -5.17 -2.63
N PHE A 100 -10.01 -4.50 -2.48
CA PHE A 100 -8.76 -5.13 -2.08
C PHE A 100 -8.56 -5.11 -0.57
N TRP A 101 -8.10 -6.26 -0.05
CA TRP A 101 -7.80 -6.49 1.36
C TRP A 101 -6.38 -7.05 1.53
N GLY A 102 -5.49 -6.69 0.61
CA GLY A 102 -4.08 -7.10 0.64
C GLY A 102 -3.32 -6.48 1.82
N TYR A 103 -2.22 -7.11 2.19
CA TYR A 103 -1.27 -6.52 3.14
C TYR A 103 -0.27 -5.63 2.39
N ASP A 104 0.12 -4.55 3.05
CA ASP A 104 1.21 -3.68 2.65
C ASP A 104 2.55 -4.45 2.75
N VAL A 105 3.34 -4.48 1.68
CA VAL A 105 4.53 -5.34 1.58
C VAL A 105 5.69 -4.85 2.46
N GLU A 106 5.83 -3.54 2.64
CA GLU A 106 6.86 -2.91 3.45
C GLU A 106 6.55 -3.15 4.93
N LYS A 107 5.32 -2.86 5.36
CA LYS A 107 4.84 -3.16 6.72
C LYS A 107 4.88 -4.67 7.05
N GLN A 108 4.73 -5.55 6.05
CA GLN A 108 4.90 -6.98 6.26
C GLN A 108 6.37 -7.37 6.50
N VAL A 109 7.35 -6.74 5.82
CA VAL A 109 8.78 -6.96 6.10
C VAL A 109 9.09 -6.57 7.54
N ASP A 110 8.69 -5.37 7.98
CA ASP A 110 8.91 -4.91 9.36
C ASP A 110 8.36 -5.87 10.40
N LYS A 111 7.13 -6.34 10.18
CA LYS A 111 6.51 -7.32 11.06
C LYS A 111 7.28 -8.63 11.07
N LYS A 112 7.60 -9.21 9.90
CA LYS A 112 8.33 -10.49 9.83
C LYS A 112 9.73 -10.40 10.42
N ILE A 113 10.43 -9.28 10.21
CA ILE A 113 11.72 -8.99 10.86
C ILE A 113 11.54 -8.99 12.38
N SER A 114 10.54 -8.26 12.88
CA SER A 114 10.24 -8.18 14.31
C SER A 114 9.90 -9.55 14.90
N ASP A 115 9.03 -10.32 14.23
CA ASP A 115 8.64 -11.68 14.62
C ASP A 115 9.86 -12.61 14.69
N VAL A 116 10.72 -12.59 13.66
CA VAL A 116 11.97 -13.37 13.62
C VAL A 116 12.91 -12.98 14.77
N PHE A 117 13.18 -11.69 14.98
CA PHE A 117 14.06 -11.25 16.07
C PHE A 117 13.46 -11.49 17.46
N SER A 118 12.13 -11.47 17.61
CA SER A 118 11.47 -11.90 18.85
C SER A 118 11.64 -13.41 19.08
N ILE A 119 11.46 -14.26 18.07
CA ILE A 119 11.77 -15.70 18.16
C ILE A 119 13.25 -15.93 18.53
N MET A 120 14.19 -15.14 17.99
CA MET A 120 15.59 -15.21 18.41
C MET A 120 15.75 -14.92 19.90
N ARG A 121 15.11 -13.85 20.41
CA ARG A 121 15.14 -13.51 21.85
C ARG A 121 14.46 -14.56 22.71
N LEU A 122 13.36 -15.18 22.24
CA LEU A 122 12.67 -16.28 22.92
C LEU A 122 13.53 -17.54 23.10
N SER A 123 14.62 -17.72 22.34
CA SER A 123 15.61 -18.77 22.61
C SER A 123 16.30 -18.63 23.98
N GLN A 124 16.20 -17.45 24.61
CA GLN A 124 16.71 -17.15 25.94
C GLN A 124 15.60 -17.43 26.98
N ILE A 125 15.77 -18.54 27.70
CA ILE A 125 14.74 -19.28 28.47
C ILE A 125 13.89 -18.45 29.46
N TYR A 126 14.36 -17.28 29.89
CA TYR A 126 13.66 -16.43 30.87
C TYR A 126 12.56 -15.52 30.29
N THR A 127 12.38 -15.44 28.96
CA THR A 127 11.34 -14.60 28.34
C THR A 127 9.97 -15.29 28.19
N LEU A 128 9.93 -16.62 28.34
CA LEU A 128 8.72 -17.46 28.21
C LEU A 128 7.48 -16.98 29.00
N PRO A 129 7.56 -16.36 30.20
CA PRO A 129 6.38 -15.94 30.95
C PRO A 129 5.61 -14.73 30.37
N PHE A 130 6.20 -13.94 29.47
CA PHE A 130 5.66 -12.60 29.15
C PHE A 130 4.89 -12.49 27.81
N GLU A 131 5.10 -13.38 26.84
CA GLU A 131 4.45 -13.25 25.50
C GLU A 131 3.16 -14.07 25.33
N LEU A 132 2.77 -14.89 26.32
CA LEU A 132 1.66 -15.85 26.26
C LEU A 132 0.24 -15.23 26.28
N VAL A 133 0.11 -13.90 26.16
CA VAL A 133 -1.14 -13.14 26.38
C VAL A 133 -1.74 -12.57 25.08
N ALA A 134 -0.99 -12.48 23.98
CA ALA A 134 -1.39 -11.71 22.80
C ALA A 134 -1.60 -12.56 21.52
N SER A 135 -2.79 -13.16 21.34
CA SER A 135 -3.51 -13.31 20.04
C SER A 135 -4.65 -14.33 20.06
N ARG A 136 -5.89 -13.93 19.70
CA ARG A 136 -6.92 -14.66 18.90
C ARG A 136 -8.09 -13.72 18.51
N ILE A 137 -8.74 -14.02 17.37
CA ILE A 137 -9.98 -13.48 16.70
C ILE A 137 -9.63 -13.18 15.21
N GLY A 138 -10.40 -13.52 14.16
CA GLY A 138 -11.58 -14.41 14.06
C GLY A 138 -12.34 -14.33 12.69
N THR A 139 -12.88 -15.47 12.23
CA THR A 139 -14.12 -15.64 11.39
C THR A 139 -14.20 -15.23 9.88
N THR A 140 -15.37 -15.40 9.22
CA THR A 140 -15.56 -16.16 7.95
C THR A 140 -16.57 -15.62 6.90
N LYS A 141 -16.37 -15.98 5.60
CA LYS A 141 -17.33 -16.07 4.42
C LYS A 141 -18.07 -14.78 3.99
N GLY A 142 -18.49 -14.54 2.74
CA GLY A 142 -18.44 -15.24 1.42
C GLY A 142 -19.67 -14.82 0.57
N ASP A 143 -19.62 -14.63 -0.77
CA ASP A 143 -20.74 -13.97 -1.51
C ASP A 143 -20.82 -14.13 -3.07
N MET A 144 -21.97 -13.73 -3.66
CA MET A 144 -22.31 -13.31 -5.06
C MET A 144 -22.66 -14.27 -6.24
N GLU A 145 -23.59 -13.78 -7.09
CA GLU A 145 -23.84 -13.96 -8.56
C GLU A 145 -24.95 -12.93 -9.02
N GLU A 146 -25.28 -12.62 -10.29
CA GLU A 146 -24.50 -12.12 -11.46
C GLU A 146 -25.43 -11.37 -12.49
N GLY A 147 -24.88 -10.47 -13.36
CA GLY A 147 -25.49 -9.98 -14.63
C GLY A 147 -25.57 -8.44 -14.85
N ILE A 148 -25.80 -7.82 -16.03
CA ILE A 148 -25.66 -8.09 -17.51
C ILE A 148 -25.44 -6.70 -18.25
N THR A 149 -25.15 -6.68 -19.57
CA THR A 149 -24.63 -5.55 -20.41
C THR A 149 -25.57 -4.98 -21.52
N ILE A 150 -25.04 -4.16 -22.46
CA ILE A 150 -25.63 -2.92 -23.04
C ILE A 150 -25.36 -2.79 -24.59
N HIS A 151 -25.56 -1.62 -25.26
CA HIS A 151 -25.48 -1.40 -26.74
C HIS A 151 -24.07 -1.43 -27.42
N GLU A 152 -23.02 -0.70 -27.02
CA GLU A 152 -22.73 0.04 -25.79
C GLU A 152 -22.79 1.61 -25.92
N HIS A 153 -23.78 2.17 -26.62
CA HIS A 153 -24.57 3.28 -26.03
C HIS A 153 -25.16 2.79 -24.69
N ILE A 154 -24.54 3.15 -23.59
CA ILE A 154 -25.15 2.89 -22.29
C ILE A 154 -26.33 3.83 -22.16
N GLU A 155 -27.55 3.33 -22.00
CA GLU A 155 -28.52 3.95 -21.10
C GLU A 155 -28.80 2.98 -19.95
N LYS A 156 -28.25 3.27 -18.78
CA LYS A 156 -28.34 2.39 -17.60
C LYS A 156 -28.42 3.27 -16.37
N THR A 157 -29.48 3.08 -15.59
CA THR A 157 -29.77 3.87 -14.39
C THR A 157 -29.80 5.38 -14.60
N GLY A 158 -30.34 5.87 -15.72
CA GLY A 158 -30.44 7.32 -16.03
C GLY A 158 -29.14 7.99 -16.52
N LEU A 159 -28.05 7.24 -16.61
CA LEU A 159 -26.79 7.67 -17.22
C LEU A 159 -26.75 7.23 -18.68
N THR A 160 -26.39 8.17 -19.55
CA THR A 160 -25.93 7.87 -20.90
C THR A 160 -24.42 8.02 -21.02
N THR A 161 -23.72 7.07 -21.64
CA THR A 161 -22.28 7.20 -21.94
C THR A 161 -22.03 6.91 -23.41
N GLU A 162 -21.34 7.83 -24.09
CA GLU A 162 -20.88 7.69 -25.46
C GLU A 162 -19.37 7.97 -25.55
N LEU A 163 -18.71 7.24 -26.45
CA LEU A 163 -17.29 7.35 -26.78
C LEU A 163 -17.18 8.04 -28.14
N ILE A 164 -16.41 9.13 -28.23
CA ILE A 164 -16.33 9.98 -29.43
C ILE A 164 -14.89 10.41 -29.73
N THR A 165 -14.57 10.65 -31.00
CA THR A 165 -13.41 11.46 -31.44
C THR A 165 -13.87 12.73 -32.14
N ALA A 166 -12.99 13.72 -32.20
CA ALA A 166 -13.14 14.89 -33.04
C ALA A 166 -11.77 15.30 -33.61
N GLU A 167 -11.70 15.45 -34.94
CA GLU A 167 -10.48 15.90 -35.63
C GLU A 167 -10.24 17.41 -35.46
N ASP A 168 -11.28 18.18 -35.14
CA ASP A 168 -11.22 19.62 -34.92
C ASP A 168 -12.13 20.09 -33.76
N GLU A 169 -11.74 21.19 -33.12
CA GLU A 169 -12.45 21.82 -31.99
C GLU A 169 -13.91 22.12 -32.32
N SER A 170 -14.19 22.61 -33.53
CA SER A 170 -15.53 23.01 -33.92
C SER A 170 -16.46 21.80 -34.04
N ALA A 171 -15.99 20.66 -34.53
CA ALA A 171 -16.75 19.41 -34.57
C ALA A 171 -17.08 18.91 -33.14
N PHE A 172 -16.10 18.97 -32.23
CA PHE A 172 -16.28 18.58 -30.82
C PHE A 172 -17.33 19.44 -30.11
N TYR A 173 -17.17 20.76 -30.15
CA TYR A 173 -18.08 21.68 -29.45
C TYR A 173 -19.46 21.74 -30.12
N ASN A 174 -19.56 21.64 -31.45
CA ASN A 174 -20.87 21.51 -32.12
C ASN A 174 -21.60 20.22 -31.69
N TYR A 175 -20.89 19.10 -31.50
CA TYR A 175 -21.49 17.87 -30.97
C TYR A 175 -22.06 18.08 -29.56
N LEU A 176 -21.30 18.71 -28.66
CA LEU A 176 -21.74 18.99 -27.28
C LEU A 176 -22.95 19.95 -27.25
N VAL A 177 -22.90 21.04 -28.03
CA VAL A 177 -24.01 22.01 -28.15
C VAL A 177 -25.28 21.35 -28.73
N ASN A 178 -25.15 20.43 -29.69
CA ASN A 178 -26.28 19.64 -30.21
C ASN A 178 -26.88 18.68 -29.16
N LYS A 179 -26.12 18.27 -28.15
CA LYS A 179 -26.59 17.53 -26.96
C LYS A 179 -27.07 18.47 -25.83
N HIS A 180 -27.11 19.78 -26.06
CA HIS A 180 -27.39 20.84 -25.08
C HIS A 180 -26.39 20.94 -23.91
N LEU A 181 -25.16 20.47 -24.12
CA LEU A 181 -24.03 20.61 -23.20
C LEU A 181 -23.18 21.81 -23.63
N ASN A 182 -23.13 22.88 -22.83
CA ASN A 182 -22.19 23.98 -23.02
C ASN A 182 -21.11 23.88 -21.94
N LEU A 183 -19.83 23.94 -22.29
CA LEU A 183 -18.77 23.81 -21.29
C LEU A 183 -18.39 25.17 -20.68
N PRO A 184 -17.92 25.23 -19.42
CA PRO A 184 -17.22 26.39 -18.90
C PRO A 184 -15.92 26.64 -19.68
N PRO A 185 -15.57 27.89 -20.05
CA PRO A 185 -14.36 28.17 -20.86
C PRO A 185 -13.04 27.69 -20.24
N SER A 186 -12.98 27.54 -18.92
CA SER A 186 -11.82 26.96 -18.23
C SER A 186 -11.65 25.46 -18.53
N LEU A 187 -12.75 24.72 -18.73
CA LEU A 187 -12.70 23.31 -19.11
C LEU A 187 -12.38 23.16 -20.60
N GLU A 188 -12.97 24.00 -21.47
CA GLU A 188 -12.66 24.05 -22.90
C GLU A 188 -11.15 24.17 -23.12
N SER A 189 -10.52 25.19 -22.51
CA SER A 189 -9.09 25.45 -22.65
C SER A 189 -8.15 24.31 -22.19
N ILE A 190 -8.66 23.35 -21.39
CA ILE A 190 -7.90 22.16 -20.98
C ILE A 190 -8.16 20.99 -21.94
N LEU A 191 -9.37 20.89 -22.50
CA LEU A 191 -9.75 19.85 -23.46
C LEU A 191 -9.17 20.12 -24.86
N ASP A 192 -9.02 21.39 -25.25
CA ASP A 192 -8.39 21.80 -26.52
C ASP A 192 -6.97 21.20 -26.69
N GLU A 193 -6.23 21.02 -25.59
CA GLU A 193 -4.91 20.39 -25.60
C GLU A 193 -4.91 18.87 -25.92
N TYR A 194 -6.09 18.25 -26.08
CA TYR A 194 -6.27 16.86 -26.51
C TYR A 194 -6.92 16.73 -27.89
N ILE A 195 -7.63 17.77 -28.35
CA ILE A 195 -8.34 17.74 -29.63
C ILE A 195 -7.32 17.75 -30.79
N GLY A 196 -7.60 16.97 -31.85
CA GLY A 196 -6.68 16.82 -32.98
C GLY A 196 -5.40 16.02 -32.67
N GLN A 197 -5.31 15.38 -31.50
CA GLN A 197 -4.28 14.37 -31.18
C GLN A 197 -4.88 12.96 -31.19
N GLU A 198 -4.06 11.94 -30.96
CA GLU A 198 -4.45 10.51 -30.89
C GLU A 198 -5.20 10.20 -29.56
N TYR A 199 -6.31 10.92 -29.31
CA TYR A 199 -7.17 10.76 -28.14
C TYR A 199 -8.65 10.64 -28.51
N SER A 200 -9.35 9.71 -27.87
CA SER A 200 -10.81 9.69 -27.80
C SER A 200 -11.29 10.39 -26.51
N PHE A 201 -12.51 10.91 -26.53
CA PHE A 201 -13.19 11.42 -25.36
C PHE A 201 -14.31 10.47 -24.93
N VAL A 202 -14.33 10.17 -23.63
CA VAL A 202 -15.47 9.51 -23.00
C VAL A 202 -16.38 10.60 -22.46
N VAL A 203 -17.62 10.65 -22.97
CA VAL A 203 -18.63 11.65 -22.57
C VAL A 203 -19.79 10.90 -21.91
N SER A 204 -19.87 11.03 -20.59
CA SER A 204 -20.97 10.48 -19.79
C SER A 204 -21.88 11.61 -19.32
N TRP A 205 -23.19 11.50 -19.51
CA TRP A 205 -24.15 12.49 -19.02
C TRP A 205 -25.38 11.86 -18.37
N ILE A 206 -25.95 12.57 -17.42
CA ILE A 206 -27.14 12.20 -16.67
C ILE A 206 -28.25 13.15 -17.12
N SER A 207 -29.31 12.59 -17.71
CA SER A 207 -30.44 13.38 -18.25
C SER A 207 -31.49 13.76 -17.19
N ASP A 208 -31.49 13.05 -16.05
CA ASP A 208 -32.33 13.28 -14.88
C ASP A 208 -31.54 12.80 -13.64
N VAL A 209 -31.01 13.75 -12.88
CA VAL A 209 -30.14 13.49 -11.71
C VAL A 209 -30.89 12.82 -10.56
N GLU A 210 -32.16 13.16 -10.33
CA GLU A 210 -32.94 12.57 -9.23
C GLU A 210 -33.34 11.13 -9.53
N LYS A 211 -33.73 10.83 -10.78
CA LYS A 211 -33.93 9.45 -11.23
C LYS A 211 -32.62 8.66 -11.16
N PHE A 212 -31.50 9.24 -11.62
CA PHE A 212 -30.19 8.58 -11.53
C PHE A 212 -29.86 8.21 -10.08
N LYS A 213 -29.98 9.14 -9.12
CA LYS A 213 -29.72 8.87 -7.69
C LYS A 213 -30.57 7.72 -7.17
N GLN A 214 -31.86 7.67 -7.51
CA GLN A 214 -32.77 6.60 -7.09
C GLN A 214 -32.37 5.24 -7.67
N GLU A 215 -31.94 5.19 -8.93
CA GLU A 215 -31.59 3.95 -9.64
C GLU A 215 -30.13 3.49 -9.40
N SER A 216 -29.23 4.41 -9.03
CA SER A 216 -27.83 4.17 -8.69
C SER A 216 -27.60 3.78 -7.22
N THR A 217 -28.57 4.04 -6.34
CA THR A 217 -28.45 3.83 -4.89
C THR A 217 -28.00 2.40 -4.56
N THR A 218 -26.81 2.29 -3.96
CA THR A 218 -26.36 1.06 -3.31
C THR A 218 -26.40 1.22 -1.79
N ILE A 219 -27.01 0.25 -1.12
CA ILE A 219 -27.09 0.21 0.35
C ILE A 219 -25.75 -0.32 0.88
N GLY A 220 -24.94 0.55 1.47
CA GLY A 220 -23.73 0.17 2.20
C GLY A 220 -24.07 -0.65 3.45
N GLY A 221 -23.11 -1.44 3.94
CA GLY A 221 -23.29 -2.37 5.07
C GLY A 221 -23.68 -1.75 6.42
N TYR A 222 -23.75 -0.42 6.51
CA TYR A 222 -24.20 0.35 7.68
C TYR A 222 -25.44 1.22 7.41
N GLY A 223 -26.15 1.01 6.30
CA GLY A 223 -27.34 1.77 5.93
C GLY A 223 -27.06 3.11 5.23
N SER A 224 -25.79 3.44 4.96
CA SER A 224 -25.39 4.56 4.12
C SER A 224 -25.72 4.27 2.65
N THR A 225 -26.56 5.10 2.02
CA THR A 225 -26.76 5.10 0.58
C THR A 225 -25.55 5.73 -0.11
N ILE A 226 -24.91 5.00 -1.03
CA ILE A 226 -23.80 5.50 -1.83
C ILE A 226 -24.25 5.52 -3.29
N ASN A 227 -24.21 6.70 -3.90
CA ASN A 227 -24.42 6.89 -5.34
C ASN A 227 -23.06 7.10 -6.00
N THR A 228 -22.57 6.06 -6.69
CA THR A 228 -21.34 6.15 -7.48
C THR A 228 -21.66 6.05 -8.96
N LEU A 229 -21.16 7.00 -9.73
CA LEU A 229 -21.03 6.86 -11.17
C LEU A 229 -19.74 6.07 -11.43
N GLY A 230 -19.81 5.03 -12.27
CA GLY A 230 -18.69 4.15 -12.60
C GLY A 230 -18.70 3.82 -14.08
N VAL A 231 -17.63 4.18 -14.78
CA VAL A 231 -17.44 3.93 -16.22
C VAL A 231 -16.24 3.01 -16.39
N PHE A 232 -16.45 1.91 -17.10
CA PHE A 232 -15.40 1.00 -17.54
C PHE A 232 -14.97 1.37 -18.96
N ILE A 233 -13.67 1.38 -19.18
CA ILE A 233 -13.03 1.70 -20.45
C ILE A 233 -11.94 0.66 -20.70
N LYS A 234 -11.86 0.14 -21.92
CA LYS A 234 -10.76 -0.70 -22.37
C LYS A 234 -10.15 -0.11 -23.63
N PHE A 235 -8.83 0.09 -23.65
CA PHE A 235 -8.13 0.69 -24.79
C PHE A 235 -6.70 0.14 -24.92
N PRO A 236 -6.09 0.14 -26.13
CA PRO A 236 -4.69 -0.18 -26.33
C PRO A 236 -3.78 0.96 -25.82
N THR A 237 -2.64 0.63 -25.23
CA THR A 237 -1.60 1.61 -24.84
C THR A 237 -0.26 0.93 -24.55
N ASP A 238 0.86 1.61 -24.80
CA ASP A 238 2.21 1.14 -24.44
C ASP A 238 2.54 1.32 -22.95
N LYS A 239 1.88 2.29 -22.30
CA LYS A 239 2.09 2.66 -20.89
C LYS A 239 0.76 2.77 -20.16
N ILE A 240 0.78 2.48 -18.86
CA ILE A 240 -0.39 2.69 -18.01
C ILE A 240 -0.66 4.20 -17.92
N TYR A 241 -1.92 4.61 -18.12
CA TYR A 241 -2.36 6.00 -18.25
C TYR A 241 -3.37 6.35 -17.15
N PHE A 242 -3.48 7.64 -16.82
CA PHE A 242 -4.60 8.17 -16.03
C PHE A 242 -4.81 9.66 -16.37
N PRO A 243 -6.04 10.08 -16.75
CA PRO A 243 -6.36 11.45 -17.16
C PRO A 243 -6.43 12.39 -15.96
N LEU A 244 -5.26 12.80 -15.47
CA LEU A 244 -5.08 13.63 -14.27
C LEU A 244 -5.31 15.12 -14.54
N LYS A 245 -5.08 15.59 -15.77
CA LYS A 245 -5.03 17.02 -16.09
C LYS A 245 -6.39 17.72 -16.22
N PRO A 246 -7.48 17.09 -16.73
CA PRO A 246 -8.81 17.72 -16.79
C PRO A 246 -9.31 18.29 -15.45
N THR A 247 -8.83 17.75 -14.33
CA THR A 247 -9.05 18.25 -12.98
C THR A 247 -8.58 19.66 -12.72
N SER A 248 -7.52 20.11 -13.40
CA SER A 248 -6.89 21.40 -13.09
C SER A 248 -7.84 22.60 -13.20
N VAL A 249 -8.98 22.40 -13.88
CA VAL A 249 -10.17 23.27 -13.89
C VAL A 249 -10.63 23.72 -12.49
N TYR A 250 -10.47 22.89 -11.45
CA TYR A 250 -10.86 23.19 -10.06
C TYR A 250 -9.84 24.08 -9.30
N GLY A 251 -8.71 24.43 -9.92
CA GLY A 251 -7.80 25.46 -9.40
C GLY A 251 -7.26 25.19 -7.99
N ASN A 252 -7.67 25.98 -6.99
CA ASN A 252 -7.12 25.86 -5.63
C ASN A 252 -7.75 24.74 -4.78
N VAL A 253 -8.84 24.11 -5.24
CA VAL A 253 -9.50 23.01 -4.53
C VAL A 253 -8.55 21.82 -4.41
N LYS A 254 -8.61 21.11 -3.27
CA LYS A 254 -7.85 19.89 -3.04
C LYS A 254 -8.69 18.67 -3.37
N ILE A 255 -8.07 17.79 -4.14
CA ILE A 255 -8.74 16.71 -4.83
C ILE A 255 -8.07 15.39 -4.46
N PRO A 256 -8.69 14.54 -3.61
CA PRO A 256 -8.12 13.25 -3.28
C PRO A 256 -8.37 12.24 -4.40
N ILE A 257 -7.25 11.73 -4.93
CA ILE A 257 -7.21 10.80 -6.04
C ILE A 257 -6.74 9.46 -5.54
N LEU A 258 -7.48 8.40 -5.83
CA LEU A 258 -7.17 7.06 -5.36
C LEU A 258 -7.14 6.08 -6.52
N ILE A 259 -5.95 5.80 -7.02
CA ILE A 259 -5.72 4.91 -8.16
C ILE A 259 -5.18 3.58 -7.63
N TYR A 260 -5.84 2.48 -7.97
CA TYR A 260 -5.36 1.13 -7.72
C TYR A 260 -4.97 0.48 -9.04
N VAL A 261 -3.69 0.16 -9.20
CA VAL A 261 -3.17 -0.48 -10.41
C VAL A 261 -2.84 -1.93 -10.09
N ILE A 262 -3.35 -2.87 -10.89
CA ILE A 262 -3.00 -4.28 -10.79
C ILE A 262 -1.53 -4.48 -11.19
N GLY A 263 -0.77 -5.16 -10.34
CA GLY A 263 0.69 -5.24 -10.42
C GLY A 263 1.42 -4.33 -9.43
N HIS A 264 2.73 -4.52 -9.30
CA HIS A 264 3.61 -3.56 -8.62
C HIS A 264 4.21 -2.66 -9.71
N VAL A 265 3.84 -1.38 -9.72
CA VAL A 265 4.09 -0.43 -10.83
C VAL A 265 4.66 0.89 -10.31
N THR A 266 5.33 1.67 -11.17
CA THR A 266 6.00 2.91 -10.76
C THR A 266 5.39 4.14 -11.46
N PRO A 267 4.67 5.03 -10.75
CA PRO A 267 4.16 6.27 -11.35
C PRO A 267 5.29 7.25 -11.71
N GLU A 268 5.17 7.91 -12.87
CA GLU A 268 6.09 8.95 -13.34
C GLU A 268 5.71 10.31 -12.72
N LEU A 269 5.88 10.43 -11.40
CA LEU A 269 5.53 11.64 -10.63
C LEU A 269 6.42 12.84 -11.00
N TYR A 270 5.78 13.99 -11.20
CA TYR A 270 6.44 15.29 -11.35
C TYR A 270 6.41 16.10 -10.04
N SER A 271 7.31 17.08 -9.94
CA SER A 271 7.66 17.80 -8.71
C SER A 271 6.46 18.39 -7.94
N GLU A 272 5.48 18.91 -8.68
CA GLU A 272 4.33 19.66 -8.19
C GLU A 272 3.29 18.75 -7.48
N ILE A 273 3.27 17.46 -7.82
CA ILE A 273 2.39 16.46 -7.19
C ILE A 273 3.13 15.50 -6.25
N GLN A 274 4.45 15.37 -6.39
CA GLN A 274 5.27 14.37 -5.69
C GLN A 274 5.10 14.41 -4.16
N THR A 275 5.08 15.60 -3.55
CA THR A 275 4.96 15.76 -2.09
C THR A 275 3.56 15.48 -1.57
N GLY A 276 2.53 15.65 -2.42
CA GLY A 276 1.14 15.29 -2.13
C GLY A 276 0.80 13.84 -2.49
N THR A 277 1.74 13.06 -3.00
CA THR A 277 1.49 11.68 -3.47
C THR A 277 2.07 10.63 -2.54
N GLN A 278 1.26 9.63 -2.20
CA GLN A 278 1.67 8.42 -1.49
C GLN A 278 1.52 7.22 -2.43
N VAL A 279 2.55 6.38 -2.51
CA VAL A 279 2.54 5.15 -3.32
C VAL A 279 2.82 3.98 -2.39
N ASN A 280 1.88 3.04 -2.28
CA ASN A 280 1.98 1.88 -1.41
C ASN A 280 1.73 0.59 -2.20
N TYR A 281 2.45 -0.47 -1.84
CA TYR A 281 2.48 -1.72 -2.61
C TYR A 281 1.90 -2.84 -1.77
N PHE A 282 1.00 -3.63 -2.38
CA PHE A 282 0.21 -4.61 -1.65
C PHE A 282 0.25 -5.99 -2.31
N VAL A 283 0.02 -7.02 -1.50
CA VAL A 283 -0.24 -8.39 -1.97
C VAL A 283 -1.48 -8.93 -1.28
N GLN A 284 -2.44 -9.40 -2.07
CA GLN A 284 -3.58 -10.17 -1.58
C GLN A 284 -3.39 -11.66 -1.94
N PRO A 285 -3.26 -12.58 -0.95
CA PRO A 285 -2.98 -14.00 -1.20
C PRO A 285 -3.98 -14.70 -2.12
N TYR A 286 -5.25 -14.30 -2.05
CA TYR A 286 -6.30 -14.75 -2.95
C TYR A 286 -7.34 -13.64 -3.14
N TYR A 287 -7.63 -13.30 -4.38
CA TYR A 287 -8.73 -12.43 -4.79
C TYR A 287 -9.70 -13.26 -5.63
N GLY A 288 -10.92 -13.48 -5.12
CA GLY A 288 -12.01 -14.00 -5.95
C GLY A 288 -12.59 -12.84 -6.75
N VAL A 289 -12.61 -12.97 -8.07
CA VAL A 289 -13.12 -11.92 -8.95
C VAL A 289 -14.64 -12.01 -8.97
N PRO A 290 -15.37 -10.95 -8.57
CA PRO A 290 -16.83 -10.93 -8.73
C PRO A 290 -17.16 -10.97 -10.22
N ASN A 291 -18.14 -11.78 -10.63
CA ASN A 291 -18.37 -12.04 -12.05
C ASN A 291 -18.69 -10.76 -12.87
N LYS A 292 -19.33 -9.76 -12.22
CA LYS A 292 -19.57 -8.40 -12.77
C LYS A 292 -18.29 -7.63 -13.16
N LEU A 293 -17.15 -8.03 -12.63
CA LEU A 293 -15.81 -7.46 -12.86
C LEU A 293 -14.92 -8.43 -13.65
N SER A 294 -15.48 -9.54 -14.16
CA SER A 294 -14.75 -10.53 -14.95
C SER A 294 -14.13 -9.92 -16.22
N SER A 295 -14.83 -8.99 -16.89
CA SER A 295 -14.30 -8.21 -18.02
C SER A 295 -13.04 -7.43 -17.65
N PHE A 296 -13.09 -6.67 -16.55
CA PHE A 296 -11.94 -5.92 -16.02
C PHE A 296 -10.74 -6.83 -15.70
N PHE A 297 -10.96 -8.03 -15.16
CA PHE A 297 -9.90 -9.02 -14.90
C PHE A 297 -9.67 -10.01 -16.06
N ASN A 298 -10.01 -9.66 -17.31
CA ASN A 298 -9.74 -10.47 -18.52
C ASN A 298 -10.26 -11.93 -18.43
N GLY A 299 -11.47 -12.10 -17.90
CA GLY A 299 -12.15 -13.40 -17.77
C GLY A 299 -11.68 -14.26 -16.58
N LYS A 300 -10.76 -13.77 -15.73
CA LYS A 300 -10.24 -14.52 -14.59
C LYS A 300 -11.31 -14.57 -13.48
N ALA A 301 -11.65 -15.76 -12.99
CA ALA A 301 -12.56 -15.93 -11.84
C ALA A 301 -11.85 -15.81 -10.47
N GLY A 302 -10.52 -15.91 -10.43
CA GLY A 302 -9.75 -15.78 -9.20
C GLY A 302 -8.25 -15.67 -9.43
N ILE A 303 -7.59 -14.85 -8.62
CA ILE A 303 -6.18 -14.50 -8.74
C ILE A 303 -5.46 -14.83 -7.44
N LYS A 304 -4.40 -15.65 -7.51
CA LYS A 304 -3.53 -15.97 -6.37
C LYS A 304 -2.39 -14.97 -6.31
N ASN A 305 -2.05 -14.52 -5.10
CA ASN A 305 -1.01 -13.53 -4.84
C ASN A 305 -1.18 -12.27 -5.72
N LEU A 306 -2.40 -11.74 -5.80
CA LEU A 306 -2.71 -10.51 -6.53
C LEU A 306 -1.84 -9.38 -5.98
N LYS A 307 -0.88 -8.95 -6.79
CA LYS A 307 -0.09 -7.74 -6.56
C LYS A 307 -0.93 -6.54 -7.02
N TYR A 308 -0.92 -5.46 -6.25
CA TYR A 308 -1.48 -4.18 -6.68
C TYR A 308 -0.72 -3.02 -6.04
N THR A 309 -0.77 -1.87 -6.69
CA THR A 309 -0.18 -0.60 -6.24
C THR A 309 -1.29 0.38 -5.97
N LYS A 310 -1.27 1.03 -4.81
CA LYS A 310 -2.20 2.09 -4.44
C LYS A 310 -1.46 3.42 -4.53
N ILE A 311 -1.92 4.30 -5.40
CA ILE A 311 -1.45 5.67 -5.54
C ILE A 311 -2.53 6.57 -4.94
N LYS A 312 -2.19 7.33 -3.89
CA LYS A 312 -3.05 8.40 -3.35
C LYS A 312 -2.41 9.74 -3.68
N ILE A 313 -3.11 10.62 -4.40
CA ILE A 313 -2.69 12.02 -4.61
C ILE A 313 -3.60 12.92 -3.77
N ASP A 314 -3.03 13.92 -3.09
CA ASP A 314 -3.70 14.83 -2.15
C ASP A 314 -3.08 16.24 -2.26
N THR A 315 -3.25 16.86 -3.43
CA THR A 315 -2.63 18.14 -3.80
C THR A 315 -3.67 19.11 -4.38
N PRO A 316 -3.47 20.44 -4.31
CA PRO A 316 -4.33 21.41 -5.01
C PRO A 316 -4.31 21.25 -6.52
N SER A 317 -5.48 21.32 -7.16
CA SER A 317 -5.67 20.87 -8.54
C SER A 317 -5.00 21.67 -9.63
N LYS A 318 -4.69 22.94 -9.38
CA LYS A 318 -3.82 23.78 -10.21
C LYS A 318 -2.43 23.20 -10.44
N TYR A 319 -2.01 22.22 -9.63
CA TYR A 319 -0.75 21.49 -9.79
C TYR A 319 -0.89 20.23 -10.64
N LEU A 320 -2.11 19.82 -10.99
CA LEU A 320 -2.41 18.66 -11.85
C LEU A 320 -2.27 19.05 -13.32
N THR A 321 -1.07 19.50 -13.71
CA THR A 321 -0.81 20.13 -15.01
C THR A 321 -0.53 19.13 -16.14
N LYS A 322 -0.40 17.83 -15.79
CA LYS A 322 -0.06 16.74 -16.70
C LYS A 322 -0.77 15.46 -16.28
N ASP A 323 -1.10 14.64 -17.27
CA ASP A 323 -1.58 13.27 -17.05
C ASP A 323 -0.53 12.37 -16.40
N LEU A 324 -1.01 11.36 -15.69
CA LEU A 324 -0.17 10.46 -14.92
C LEU A 324 0.14 9.21 -15.75
N TRP A 325 1.37 9.15 -16.26
CA TRP A 325 1.92 7.95 -16.86
C TRP A 325 2.55 7.04 -15.80
N ILE A 326 2.36 5.74 -15.94
CA ILE A 326 2.80 4.74 -14.96
C ILE A 326 3.57 3.62 -15.69
N LYS A 327 4.77 3.30 -15.19
CA LYS A 327 5.60 2.22 -15.71
C LYS A 327 5.12 0.88 -15.18
N ASN A 328 4.90 -0.10 -16.07
CA ASN A 328 4.57 -1.48 -15.70
C ASN A 328 5.79 -2.26 -15.15
N SER A 329 6.40 -1.73 -14.10
CA SER A 329 7.54 -2.31 -13.40
C SER A 329 7.59 -1.82 -11.94
N PRO A 330 7.89 -2.69 -10.96
CA PRO A 330 8.10 -2.26 -9.58
C PRO A 330 9.39 -1.42 -9.46
N PRO A 331 9.47 -0.51 -8.48
CA PRO A 331 10.73 0.14 -8.13
C PRO A 331 11.67 -0.82 -7.39
N ASP A 332 12.98 -0.55 -7.43
CA ASP A 332 14.02 -1.45 -6.91
C ASP A 332 13.87 -1.77 -5.41
N ASN A 333 13.41 -0.81 -4.60
CA ASN A 333 13.17 -1.04 -3.16
C ASN A 333 12.09 -2.11 -2.95
N ILE A 334 11.03 -2.12 -3.76
CA ILE A 334 9.93 -3.11 -3.65
C ILE A 334 10.37 -4.49 -4.15
N ILE A 335 11.28 -4.56 -5.13
CA ILE A 335 11.92 -5.82 -5.54
C ILE A 335 12.73 -6.40 -4.36
N LEU A 336 13.52 -5.57 -3.68
CA LEU A 336 14.31 -5.97 -2.50
C LEU A 336 13.41 -6.39 -1.32
N VAL A 337 12.33 -5.66 -1.07
CA VAL A 337 11.32 -5.96 -0.05
C VAL A 337 10.60 -7.30 -0.33
N ASP A 338 10.19 -7.59 -1.58
CA ASP A 338 9.60 -8.90 -1.95
C ASP A 338 10.62 -10.05 -1.81
N PHE A 339 11.88 -9.82 -2.19
CA PHE A 339 12.97 -10.79 -2.02
C PHE A 339 13.19 -11.14 -0.53
N ILE A 340 13.22 -10.14 0.35
CA ILE A 340 13.39 -10.35 1.80
C ILE A 340 12.14 -10.99 2.41
N ASN A 341 10.94 -10.54 2.02
CA ASN A 341 9.67 -11.14 2.43
C ASN A 341 9.58 -12.65 2.14
N ARG A 342 10.22 -13.09 1.05
CA ARG A 342 10.24 -14.48 0.57
C ARG A 342 11.26 -15.36 1.29
N PHE A 343 12.40 -14.79 1.70
CA PHE A 343 13.51 -15.53 2.30
C PHE A 343 13.77 -15.19 3.77
N VAL A 344 12.82 -14.53 4.45
CA VAL A 344 12.97 -14.02 5.83
C VAL A 344 13.39 -15.09 6.83
N GLU A 345 12.95 -16.34 6.66
CA GLU A 345 13.33 -17.47 7.52
C GLU A 345 14.81 -17.83 7.37
N ILE A 346 15.33 -17.83 6.13
CA ILE A 346 16.74 -18.09 5.82
C ILE A 346 17.61 -16.94 6.37
N TRP A 347 17.17 -15.70 6.17
CA TRP A 347 17.81 -14.53 6.77
C TRP A 347 17.78 -14.60 8.30
N GLY A 348 16.68 -15.05 8.91
CA GLY A 348 16.57 -15.28 10.34
C GLY A 348 17.58 -16.30 10.86
N ILE A 349 17.76 -17.44 10.18
CA ILE A 349 18.78 -18.43 10.53
C ILE A 349 20.20 -17.83 10.44
N ALA A 350 20.48 -17.06 9.39
CA ALA A 350 21.77 -16.40 9.20
C ALA A 350 22.06 -15.33 10.28
N PHE A 351 21.10 -14.45 10.56
CA PHE A 351 21.20 -13.44 11.61
C PHE A 351 21.28 -14.05 13.01
N PHE A 352 20.59 -15.17 13.27
CA PHE A 352 20.71 -15.91 14.53
C PHE A 352 22.11 -16.48 14.72
N ALA A 353 22.65 -17.15 13.70
CA ALA A 353 24.02 -17.68 13.71
C ALA A 353 25.04 -16.56 13.95
N LEU A 354 24.93 -15.46 13.20
CA LEU A 354 25.81 -14.30 13.33
C LEU A 354 25.74 -13.66 14.73
N SER A 355 24.53 -13.39 15.22
CA SER A 355 24.31 -12.80 16.55
C SER A 355 24.89 -13.68 17.65
N SER A 356 24.67 -14.99 17.56
CA SER A 356 25.17 -15.94 18.55
C SER A 356 26.69 -16.07 18.51
N CYS A 357 27.30 -16.12 17.32
CA CYS A 357 28.75 -16.14 17.18
C CYS A 357 29.41 -14.86 17.72
N LEU A 358 28.84 -13.68 17.43
CA LEU A 358 29.34 -12.41 17.94
C LEU A 358 29.17 -12.30 19.46
N ALA A 359 28.00 -12.65 20.00
CA ALA A 359 27.73 -12.64 21.43
C ALA A 359 28.70 -13.55 22.21
N SER A 360 28.91 -14.78 21.72
CA SER A 360 29.86 -15.73 22.33
C SER A 360 31.31 -15.25 22.21
N MET A 361 31.69 -14.60 21.10
CA MET A 361 33.01 -13.98 20.97
C MET A 361 33.22 -12.86 22.00
N PHE A 362 32.29 -11.91 22.13
CA PHE A 362 32.41 -10.78 23.06
C PHE A 362 32.34 -11.23 24.52
N ALA A 363 31.38 -12.09 24.87
CA ALA A 363 31.26 -12.67 26.20
C ALA A 363 32.54 -13.40 26.62
N GLY A 364 33.11 -14.22 25.73
CA GLY A 364 34.34 -14.95 26.00
C GLY A 364 35.58 -14.06 26.06
N MET A 365 35.61 -12.96 25.28
CA MET A 365 36.68 -11.96 25.35
C MET A 365 36.71 -11.22 26.69
N VAL A 366 35.54 -11.01 27.32
CA VAL A 366 35.43 -10.37 28.64
C VAL A 366 35.64 -11.40 29.76
N ALA A 367 34.94 -12.53 29.75
CA ALA A 367 34.95 -13.52 30.82
C ALA A 367 36.31 -14.24 30.98
N PHE A 368 37.03 -14.45 29.88
CA PHE A 368 38.37 -15.09 29.88
C PHE A 368 39.50 -14.07 29.65
N LYS A 369 39.29 -12.80 30.04
CA LYS A 369 40.32 -11.76 29.98
C LYS A 369 41.44 -12.06 30.99
N GLY A 370 42.65 -12.30 30.48
CA GLY A 370 43.84 -12.66 31.25
C GLY A 370 44.08 -14.17 31.38
N GLY A 371 45.32 -14.59 31.19
CA GLY A 371 45.75 -16.00 31.21
C GLY A 371 45.48 -16.76 29.90
N ASP A 372 45.14 -18.06 30.02
CA ASP A 372 44.88 -18.99 28.91
C ASP A 372 43.63 -18.67 28.07
N GLN A 373 43.57 -17.49 27.45
CA GLN A 373 42.40 -17.06 26.70
C GLN A 373 42.15 -17.98 25.47
N PRO A 374 40.95 -18.56 25.30
CA PRO A 374 40.59 -19.29 24.09
C PRO A 374 40.60 -18.35 22.86
N SER A 375 41.01 -18.86 21.69
CA SER A 375 41.07 -18.04 20.47
C SER A 375 39.71 -17.49 20.07
N LYS A 376 39.68 -16.24 19.55
CA LYS A 376 38.45 -15.57 19.10
C LYS A 376 37.60 -16.45 18.16
N LYS A 377 38.23 -17.15 17.21
CA LYS A 377 37.55 -18.10 16.30
C LYS A 377 36.86 -19.24 17.06
N LYS A 378 37.51 -19.81 18.09
CA LYS A 378 36.92 -20.86 18.92
C LYS A 378 35.73 -20.32 19.72
N LEU A 379 35.86 -19.11 20.30
CA LEU A 379 34.75 -18.44 21.02
C LEU A 379 33.59 -18.09 20.09
N ALA A 380 33.84 -17.63 18.86
CA ALA A 380 32.79 -17.34 17.89
C ALA A 380 32.04 -18.61 17.48
N LEU A 381 32.75 -19.65 17.03
CA LEU A 381 32.14 -20.94 16.66
C LEU A 381 31.38 -21.60 17.83
N PHE A 382 31.80 -21.33 19.06
CA PHE A 382 31.11 -21.81 20.26
C PHE A 382 29.68 -21.25 20.40
N GLY A 383 29.39 -20.07 19.84
CA GLY A 383 28.03 -19.52 19.78
C GLY A 383 27.04 -20.40 19.02
N LEU A 384 27.49 -21.28 18.14
CA LEU A 384 26.60 -22.19 17.41
C LEU A 384 25.87 -23.18 18.33
N TRP A 385 26.35 -23.41 19.56
CA TRP A 385 25.62 -24.22 20.55
C TRP A 385 24.28 -23.61 20.98
N ASN A 386 24.04 -22.31 20.74
CA ASN A 386 22.74 -21.67 20.98
C ASN A 386 21.64 -22.15 20.01
N PHE A 387 21.97 -22.81 18.90
CA PHE A 387 20.96 -23.53 18.07
C PHE A 387 20.26 -24.65 18.85
N LEU A 388 20.90 -25.18 19.91
CA LEU A 388 20.29 -26.09 20.87
C LEU A 388 19.71 -25.33 22.09
N THR A 389 19.29 -24.07 21.89
CA THR A 389 18.87 -23.07 22.89
C THR A 389 19.99 -22.68 23.87
N LEU A 390 19.66 -21.78 24.80
CA LEU A 390 20.53 -21.44 25.93
C LEU A 390 20.91 -22.68 26.78
N ILE A 391 20.08 -23.74 26.86
CA ILE A 391 20.45 -25.01 27.51
C ILE A 391 21.65 -25.65 26.81
N GLY A 392 21.63 -25.74 25.47
CA GLY A 392 22.75 -26.27 24.70
C GLY A 392 24.03 -25.47 24.89
N PHE A 393 23.93 -24.14 24.95
CA PHE A 393 25.05 -23.26 25.26
C PHE A 393 25.59 -23.45 26.68
N ILE A 394 24.73 -23.64 27.69
CA ILE A 394 25.11 -23.94 29.08
C ILE A 394 25.83 -25.29 29.17
N ILE A 395 25.25 -26.35 28.58
CA ILE A 395 25.83 -27.70 28.57
C ILE A 395 27.21 -27.67 27.90
N ALA A 396 27.31 -27.05 26.72
CA ALA A 396 28.59 -26.89 26.04
C ALA A 396 29.60 -26.12 26.91
N SER A 397 29.16 -25.10 27.67
CA SER A 397 30.03 -24.24 28.49
C SER A 397 30.63 -25.01 29.66
N ILE A 398 29.86 -25.93 30.25
CA ILE A 398 30.34 -26.86 31.27
C ILE A 398 31.50 -27.70 30.71
N PHE A 399 31.35 -28.28 29.51
CA PHE A 399 32.40 -29.09 28.87
C PHE A 399 33.53 -28.30 28.19
N PHE A 400 33.38 -26.97 28.03
CA PHE A 400 34.38 -26.15 27.35
C PHE A 400 35.70 -26.09 28.13
N LYS A 401 36.81 -26.54 27.52
CA LYS A 401 38.15 -26.44 28.12
C LYS A 401 38.69 -25.00 28.02
N THR A 402 38.80 -24.33 29.16
CA THR A 402 39.15 -22.88 29.34
C THR A 402 40.47 -22.63 30.08
N LYS A 403 41.09 -23.66 30.66
CA LYS A 403 42.42 -23.61 31.32
C LYS A 403 43.35 -24.62 30.64
N ARG A 404 44.62 -24.28 30.41
CA ARG A 404 45.64 -25.23 29.92
C ARG A 404 46.33 -25.89 31.11
N LEU A 405 45.69 -26.91 31.67
CA LEU A 405 46.31 -27.76 32.68
C LEU A 405 47.51 -28.52 32.08
N LYS A 406 48.59 -28.68 32.85
CA LYS A 406 49.69 -29.58 32.47
C LYS A 406 49.15 -31.02 32.45
N PRO A 407 49.52 -31.88 31.48
CA PRO A 407 48.90 -33.20 31.32
C PRO A 407 48.93 -34.07 32.59
N LYS A 408 50.05 -34.11 33.32
CA LYS A 408 50.17 -34.83 34.59
C LYS A 408 49.13 -34.37 35.63
N LEU A 409 48.93 -33.06 35.75
CA LEU A 409 48.00 -32.48 36.73
C LEU A 409 46.53 -32.72 36.33
N GLU A 410 46.19 -32.70 35.03
CA GLU A 410 44.86 -33.12 34.58
C GLU A 410 44.61 -34.62 34.87
N GLN A 411 45.65 -35.45 34.78
CA GLN A 411 45.56 -36.90 35.03
C GLN A 411 45.42 -37.24 36.52
N GLU A 412 46.19 -36.58 37.39
CA GLU A 412 46.08 -36.71 38.86
C GLU A 412 44.71 -36.26 39.37
N LEU A 413 44.23 -35.08 38.94
CA LEU A 413 42.92 -34.57 39.36
C LEU A 413 41.76 -35.46 38.89
N ARG A 414 41.84 -36.04 37.68
CA ARG A 414 40.89 -37.05 37.21
C ARG A 414 40.93 -38.33 38.04
N SER A 415 42.11 -38.82 38.45
CA SER A 415 42.22 -40.01 39.30
C SER A 415 41.61 -39.85 40.69
N LEU A 416 41.49 -38.60 41.17
CA LEU A 416 40.84 -38.24 42.43
C LEU A 416 39.35 -37.92 42.27
N GLY A 417 38.78 -38.02 41.06
CA GLY A 417 37.40 -37.63 40.78
C GLY A 417 37.12 -36.13 40.84
N LEU A 418 38.16 -35.29 40.92
CA LEU A 418 38.05 -33.84 41.09
C LEU A 418 37.92 -33.13 39.74
N SER A 419 36.76 -32.50 39.51
CA SER A 419 36.52 -31.63 38.36
C SER A 419 37.07 -30.23 38.61
N VAL A 420 37.96 -29.74 37.73
CA VAL A 420 38.45 -28.35 37.79
C VAL A 420 37.38 -27.41 37.24
N TRP A 421 36.56 -26.88 38.13
CA TRP A 421 35.63 -25.82 37.78
C TRP A 421 36.36 -24.51 37.40
N ASP A 422 35.71 -23.71 36.57
CA ASP A 422 36.20 -22.40 36.17
C ASP A 422 35.03 -21.43 36.26
N GLU A 423 34.95 -20.70 37.37
CA GLU A 423 33.83 -19.80 37.72
C GLU A 423 33.56 -18.74 36.64
N ARG A 424 34.60 -18.39 35.85
CA ARG A 424 34.51 -17.55 34.66
C ARG A 424 33.49 -18.06 33.63
N LYS A 425 33.14 -19.35 33.64
CA LYS A 425 32.08 -19.94 32.81
C LYS A 425 30.68 -19.43 33.17
N ILE A 426 30.41 -19.14 34.44
CA ILE A 426 29.12 -18.57 34.88
C ILE A 426 29.00 -17.15 34.33
N LEU A 427 30.06 -16.35 34.48
CA LEU A 427 30.15 -15.00 33.90
C LEU A 427 30.04 -15.04 32.36
N PHE A 428 30.66 -16.03 31.71
CA PHE A 428 30.58 -16.22 30.26
C PHE A 428 29.15 -16.50 29.77
N ILE A 429 28.39 -17.37 30.46
CA ILE A 429 26.98 -17.64 30.15
C ILE A 429 26.13 -16.38 30.33
N LEU A 430 26.28 -15.66 31.45
CA LEU A 430 25.52 -14.43 31.72
C LEU A 430 25.82 -13.33 30.70
N LEU A 431 27.11 -13.12 30.38
CA LEU A 431 27.51 -12.14 29.37
C LEU A 431 27.08 -12.55 27.96
N PHE A 432 27.06 -13.85 27.63
CA PHE A 432 26.54 -14.32 26.35
C PHE A 432 25.10 -13.88 26.15
N THR A 433 24.23 -14.14 27.14
CA THR A 433 22.83 -13.72 27.11
C THR A 433 22.69 -12.20 26.92
N VAL A 434 23.44 -11.39 27.68
CA VAL A 434 23.39 -9.92 27.59
C VAL A 434 23.84 -9.43 26.21
N PHE A 435 25.00 -9.90 25.71
CA PHE A 435 25.48 -9.51 24.38
C PHE A 435 24.55 -10.00 23.27
N PHE A 436 23.95 -11.19 23.40
CA PHE A 436 23.01 -11.73 22.42
C PHE A 436 21.75 -10.87 22.31
N LEU A 437 21.15 -10.45 23.44
CA LEU A 437 20.03 -9.49 23.44
C LEU A 437 20.42 -8.15 22.79
N ILE A 438 21.59 -7.59 23.14
CA ILE A 438 22.03 -6.30 22.59
C ILE A 438 22.25 -6.41 21.07
N ILE A 439 22.93 -7.46 20.60
CA ILE A 439 23.24 -7.63 19.17
C ILE A 439 21.96 -7.89 18.36
N THR A 440 21.05 -8.74 18.85
CA THR A 440 19.78 -8.99 18.16
C THR A 440 18.89 -7.73 18.11
N PHE A 441 18.88 -6.92 19.17
CA PHE A 441 18.18 -5.63 19.15
C PHE A 441 18.81 -4.64 18.17
N VAL A 442 20.14 -4.49 18.17
CA VAL A 442 20.85 -3.59 17.25
C VAL A 442 20.67 -4.03 15.80
N PHE A 443 20.75 -5.32 15.49
CA PHE A 443 20.48 -5.82 14.13
C PHE A 443 19.03 -5.61 13.71
N GLN A 444 18.06 -5.78 14.61
CA GLN A 444 16.66 -5.46 14.31
C GLN A 444 16.51 -3.97 13.93
N VAL A 445 17.01 -3.05 14.77
CA VAL A 445 16.90 -1.61 14.52
C VAL A 445 17.61 -1.18 13.22
N ILE A 446 18.80 -1.73 12.94
CA ILE A 446 19.50 -1.46 11.68
C ILE A 446 18.68 -1.96 10.48
N LEU A 447 18.13 -3.17 10.55
CA LEU A 447 17.38 -3.75 9.44
C LEU A 447 16.07 -2.99 9.19
N GLN A 448 15.38 -2.56 10.24
CA GLN A 448 14.20 -1.67 10.20
C GLN A 448 14.53 -0.18 9.92
N SER A 449 15.77 0.13 9.51
CA SER A 449 16.14 1.47 9.01
C SER A 449 16.64 1.44 7.56
N ILE A 450 16.66 0.25 6.96
CA ILE A 450 16.99 0.00 5.55
C ILE A 450 15.71 -0.18 4.72
N PHE A 451 14.62 -0.58 5.37
CA PHE A 451 13.26 -0.66 4.86
C PHE A 451 12.42 0.41 5.58
#